data_AF-A0A2N2WLC0-F1
#
_entry.id   AF-A0A2N2WLC0-F1
#
_cell.length_a   1.000
_cell.length_b   1.000
_cell.length_c   1.000
_cell.angle_alpha   90.00
_cell.angle_beta   90.00
_cell.angle_gamma   90.00
#
_symmetry.space_group_name_H-M   'P 1'
#
loop_
_entity.id
_entity.type
_entity.pdbx_description
1 polymer ?
#
loop_
_entity_poly.entity_id
_entity_poly.type
_entity_poly.pdbx_seq_one_letter_code
_entity_poly.pdbx_strand_id
1 'polypeptide(L)'
;MFLLSCHSEKKIARAFVLRDNIPALYITFNNNWQLFFKKPTGATFAESYARRNFPYRIYSLKNEGFKQVDSLFTDSFLGKLKQNGFAVFADSATDAFFASDNRKFVVEILQIYVEESVQHAGDTLFLTEYETIPYDTVISRVDFSFWLRINPVDDTLLAAPTLFASFAITDFFQGSWSYDLGNDSYVYSYSYAPLEMCDVMEFIPFCGRKLGQYIYDYFMNMWVYEHSRTTPENYYTGNGRTVKAAGSDRFVFMSGN
;
A
#
# COMPACT_ATOMS: atom_id res chain seq x y z
N MET A 1 -33.29 10.63 12.17
CA MET A 1 -33.20 11.46 10.96
C MET A 1 -31.71 11.54 10.57
N PHE A 2 -31.17 10.54 9.87
CA PHE A 2 -29.72 10.38 9.59
C PHE A 2 -29.49 9.91 8.15
N LEU A 3 -29.93 10.69 7.15
CA LEU A 3 -29.69 10.39 5.73
C LEU A 3 -29.04 11.55 4.96
N LEU A 4 -28.69 12.65 5.64
CA LEU A 4 -28.13 13.86 5.01
C LEU A 4 -26.60 14.04 5.21
N SER A 5 -25.96 13.34 6.16
CA SER A 5 -24.54 13.55 6.52
C SER A 5 -23.54 13.06 5.46
N CYS A 6 -23.77 11.87 4.90
CA CYS A 6 -22.87 11.26 3.91
C CYS A 6 -22.76 12.10 2.62
N HIS A 7 -23.83 12.80 2.24
CA HIS A 7 -23.81 13.71 1.09
C HIS A 7 -23.06 15.03 1.36
N SER A 8 -23.08 15.53 2.60
CA SER A 8 -22.36 16.75 2.97
C SER A 8 -20.84 16.54 3.03
N GLU A 9 -20.36 15.45 3.64
CA GLU A 9 -18.93 15.15 3.72
C GLU A 9 -18.31 14.97 2.34
N LYS A 10 -18.96 14.19 1.47
CA LYS A 10 -18.52 13.99 0.08
C LYS A 10 -18.46 15.30 -0.71
N LYS A 11 -19.37 16.24 -0.43
CA LYS A 11 -19.35 17.58 -1.05
C LYS A 11 -18.14 18.40 -0.57
N ILE A 12 -17.82 18.35 0.73
CA ILE A 12 -16.64 19.00 1.30
C ILE A 12 -15.35 18.41 0.70
N ALA A 13 -15.27 17.08 0.61
CA ALA A 13 -14.15 16.39 -0.03
C ALA A 13 -13.99 16.78 -1.51
N ARG A 14 -15.10 16.90 -2.26
CA ARG A 14 -15.06 17.42 -3.64
C ARG A 14 -14.56 18.87 -3.72
N ALA A 15 -14.91 19.71 -2.75
CA ALA A 15 -14.41 21.08 -2.70
C ALA A 15 -12.88 21.11 -2.49
N PHE A 16 -12.32 20.16 -1.72
CA PHE A 16 -10.87 20.02 -1.60
C PHE A 16 -10.19 19.71 -2.94
N VAL A 17 -10.79 18.84 -3.76
CA VAL A 17 -10.24 18.46 -5.07
C VAL A 17 -10.14 19.65 -6.03
N LEU A 18 -11.03 20.64 -5.89
CA LEU A 18 -11.11 21.82 -6.76
C LEU A 18 -10.31 23.03 -6.24
N ARG A 19 -9.58 22.89 -5.13
CA ARG A 19 -8.91 24.02 -4.48
C ARG A 19 -7.49 24.23 -5.02
N ASP A 20 -7.04 25.48 -4.97
CA ASP A 20 -5.68 25.85 -5.36
C ASP A 20 -4.70 25.90 -4.17
N ASN A 21 -5.20 25.97 -2.92
CA ASN A 21 -4.35 26.11 -1.72
C ASN A 21 -3.99 24.76 -1.09
N ILE A 22 -3.16 23.97 -1.76
CA ILE A 22 -2.61 22.69 -1.26
C ILE A 22 -1.33 22.97 -0.43
N PRO A 23 -1.09 22.25 0.68
CA PRO A 23 0.04 22.54 1.58
C PRO A 23 1.39 22.32 0.87
N ALA A 24 2.43 22.97 1.39
CA ALA A 24 3.80 22.67 1.06
C ALA A 24 4.30 21.48 1.90
N LEU A 25 4.99 20.54 1.27
CA LEU A 25 5.53 19.33 1.90
C LEU A 25 7.06 19.31 1.83
N TYR A 26 7.71 19.16 2.97
CA TYR A 26 9.13 18.80 3.04
C TYR A 26 9.24 17.29 3.31
N ILE A 27 9.88 16.55 2.41
CA ILE A 27 9.96 15.08 2.47
C ILE A 27 11.33 14.67 3.02
N THR A 28 11.35 13.87 4.07
CA THR A 28 12.58 13.29 4.63
C THR A 28 12.53 11.76 4.65
N PHE A 29 13.70 11.16 4.47
CA PHE A 29 13.90 9.71 4.55
C PHE A 29 14.89 9.42 5.66
N ASN A 30 14.42 8.80 6.75
CA ASN A 30 15.27 8.57 7.92
C ASN A 30 16.02 7.25 7.87
N ASN A 31 15.58 6.30 7.04
CA ASN A 31 16.07 4.93 7.06
C ASN A 31 16.21 4.34 5.66
N ASN A 32 17.21 3.46 5.54
CA ASN A 32 17.37 2.60 4.37
C ASN A 32 16.32 1.48 4.38
N TRP A 33 16.09 0.92 3.19
CA TRP A 33 15.30 -0.28 2.97
C TRP A 33 15.79 -1.44 3.83
N GLN A 34 14.87 -2.07 4.58
CA GLN A 34 15.16 -3.28 5.34
C GLN A 34 14.50 -4.49 4.67
N LEU A 35 15.26 -5.58 4.58
CA LEU A 35 14.88 -6.77 3.84
C LEU A 35 14.68 -7.96 4.78
N PHE A 36 13.51 -8.58 4.69
CA PHE A 36 13.13 -9.73 5.50
C PHE A 36 12.71 -10.90 4.62
N PHE A 37 13.05 -12.12 5.08
CA PHE A 37 12.66 -13.37 4.44
C PHE A 37 11.96 -14.24 5.47
N LYS A 38 10.66 -14.42 5.32
CA LYS A 38 9.85 -15.22 6.24
C LYS A 38 9.74 -16.64 5.73
N LYS A 39 10.35 -17.56 6.45
CA LYS A 39 10.30 -18.99 6.12
C LYS A 39 8.91 -19.56 6.37
N PRO A 40 8.41 -20.49 5.53
CA PRO A 40 7.23 -21.28 5.84
C PRO A 40 7.43 -22.04 7.15
N THR A 41 6.48 -21.95 8.07
CA THR A 41 6.59 -22.56 9.41
C THR A 41 5.66 -23.74 9.66
N GLY A 42 4.63 -23.99 8.83
CA GLY A 42 3.66 -25.04 9.11
C GLY A 42 4.07 -26.45 8.64
N ALA A 43 3.11 -27.35 8.79
CA ALA A 43 3.29 -28.80 8.66
C ALA A 43 2.56 -29.39 7.43
N THR A 44 1.86 -28.56 6.65
CA THR A 44 1.23 -29.03 5.40
C THR A 44 2.28 -29.54 4.42
N PHE A 45 1.87 -30.38 3.47
CA PHE A 45 2.76 -30.84 2.41
C PHE A 45 3.34 -29.66 1.61
N ALA A 46 2.48 -28.68 1.28
CA ALA A 46 2.85 -27.46 0.57
C ALA A 46 3.89 -26.63 1.34
N GLU A 47 3.66 -26.35 2.63
CA GLU A 47 4.64 -25.61 3.45
C GLU A 47 5.94 -26.39 3.66
N SER A 48 5.84 -27.71 3.82
CA SER A 48 7.02 -28.57 3.95
C SER A 48 7.88 -28.58 2.69
N TYR A 49 7.25 -28.60 1.51
CA TYR A 49 7.92 -28.48 0.22
C TYR A 49 8.56 -27.09 0.07
N ALA A 50 7.81 -26.02 0.33
CA ALA A 50 8.30 -24.66 0.22
C ALA A 50 9.49 -24.41 1.16
N ARG A 51 9.43 -24.87 2.42
CA ARG A 51 10.56 -24.74 3.34
C ARG A 51 11.88 -25.33 2.79
N ARG A 52 11.81 -26.35 1.94
CA ARG A 52 12.98 -26.99 1.32
C ARG A 52 13.40 -26.32 0.01
N ASN A 53 12.45 -25.88 -0.80
CA ASN A 53 12.68 -25.56 -2.21
C ASN A 53 12.25 -24.15 -2.64
N PHE A 54 11.66 -23.36 -1.75
CA PHE A 54 11.09 -22.07 -2.12
C PHE A 54 12.17 -21.06 -2.50
N PRO A 55 12.16 -20.52 -3.74
CA PRO A 55 13.16 -19.55 -4.14
C PRO A 55 12.79 -18.18 -3.60
N TYR A 56 13.68 -17.62 -2.76
CA TYR A 56 13.61 -16.23 -2.33
C TYR A 56 14.13 -15.33 -3.44
N ARG A 57 13.21 -14.74 -4.21
CA ARG A 57 13.48 -14.02 -5.46
C ARG A 57 14.11 -12.66 -5.25
N ILE A 58 13.80 -11.99 -4.13
CA ILE A 58 14.36 -10.66 -3.84
C ILE A 58 15.72 -10.74 -3.14
N TYR A 59 16.29 -11.94 -3.00
CA TYR A 59 17.62 -12.12 -2.42
C TYR A 59 18.72 -11.36 -3.17
N SER A 60 18.57 -11.17 -4.48
CA SER A 60 19.48 -10.34 -5.29
C SER A 60 19.58 -8.91 -4.79
N LEU A 61 18.49 -8.30 -4.27
CA LEU A 61 18.53 -6.95 -3.68
C LEU A 61 19.49 -6.85 -2.48
N LYS A 62 19.67 -7.95 -1.75
CA LYS A 62 20.63 -8.00 -0.64
C LYS A 62 22.07 -7.79 -1.11
N ASN A 63 22.39 -8.28 -2.31
CA ASN A 63 23.75 -8.26 -2.86
C ASN A 63 23.98 -7.04 -3.75
N GLU A 64 23.00 -6.69 -4.58
CA GLU A 64 23.07 -5.59 -5.55
C GLU A 64 22.81 -4.21 -4.92
N GLY A 65 22.16 -4.21 -3.76
CA GLY A 65 21.80 -3.00 -3.02
C GLY A 65 20.54 -2.33 -3.54
N PHE A 66 20.11 -1.27 -2.84
CA PHE A 66 18.81 -0.63 -3.07
C PHE A 66 18.86 0.64 -3.90
N LYS A 67 20.00 1.01 -4.50
CA LYS A 67 20.13 2.31 -5.18
C LYS A 67 19.10 2.52 -6.30
N GLN A 68 18.89 1.50 -7.14
CA GLN A 68 17.90 1.59 -8.20
C GLN A 68 16.46 1.57 -7.66
N VAL A 69 16.19 0.73 -6.65
CA VAL A 69 14.90 0.66 -5.96
C VAL A 69 14.54 2.02 -5.35
N ASP A 70 15.51 2.66 -4.69
CA ASP A 70 15.35 3.95 -4.04
C ASP A 70 15.04 5.07 -5.03
N SER A 71 15.76 5.12 -6.16
CA SER A 71 15.47 6.07 -7.25
C SER A 71 14.07 5.87 -7.81
N LEU A 72 13.70 4.63 -8.18
CA LEU A 72 12.38 4.31 -8.74
C LEU A 72 11.25 4.68 -7.78
N PHE A 73 11.43 4.39 -6.49
CA PHE A 73 10.46 4.72 -5.45
C PHE A 73 10.34 6.24 -5.29
N THR A 74 11.45 6.92 -5.04
CA THR A 74 11.50 8.35 -4.77
C THR A 74 10.97 9.17 -5.94
N ASP A 75 11.38 8.85 -7.18
CA ASP A 75 10.93 9.56 -8.39
C ASP A 75 9.41 9.44 -8.58
N SER A 76 8.87 8.23 -8.40
CA SER A 76 7.43 7.97 -8.56
C SER A 76 6.60 8.57 -7.42
N PHE A 77 7.12 8.55 -6.19
CA PHE A 77 6.48 9.12 -5.01
C PHE A 77 6.42 10.65 -5.09
N LEU A 78 7.57 11.30 -5.27
CA LEU A 78 7.66 12.75 -5.39
C LEU A 78 6.91 13.25 -6.63
N GLY A 79 7.01 12.52 -7.75
CA GLY A 79 6.28 12.81 -8.97
C GLY A 79 4.76 12.78 -8.74
N LYS A 80 4.25 11.80 -7.99
CA LYS A 80 2.83 11.72 -7.66
C LYS A 80 2.37 12.84 -6.73
N LEU A 81 3.17 13.22 -5.73
CA LEU A 81 2.84 14.35 -4.87
C LEU A 81 2.75 15.66 -5.67
N LYS A 82 3.71 15.91 -6.58
CA LYS A 82 3.66 17.06 -7.50
C LYS A 82 2.44 17.01 -8.42
N GLN A 83 2.13 15.84 -8.97
CA GLN A 83 0.92 15.63 -9.80
C GLN A 83 -0.37 15.94 -9.02
N ASN A 84 -0.38 15.65 -7.72
CA ASN A 84 -1.49 15.94 -6.82
C ASN A 84 -1.53 17.41 -6.37
N GLY A 85 -0.64 18.28 -6.87
CA GLY A 85 -0.65 19.72 -6.66
C GLY A 85 0.11 20.20 -5.42
N PHE A 86 0.84 19.32 -4.73
CA PHE A 86 1.68 19.73 -3.60
C PHE A 86 2.93 20.48 -4.10
N ALA A 87 3.32 21.52 -3.38
CA ALA A 87 4.67 22.08 -3.47
C ALA A 87 5.61 21.17 -2.67
N VAL A 88 6.43 20.38 -3.36
CA VAL A 88 7.26 19.32 -2.75
C VAL A 88 8.72 19.76 -2.69
N PHE A 89 9.29 19.70 -1.49
CA PHE A 89 10.67 20.07 -1.18
C PHE A 89 11.42 18.87 -0.61
N ALA A 90 12.71 18.79 -0.91
CA ALA A 90 13.65 17.81 -0.38
C ALA A 90 14.92 18.56 0.11
N ASP A 91 15.91 17.83 0.62
CA ASP A 91 17.04 18.37 1.42
C ASP A 91 17.80 19.56 0.82
N SER A 92 17.81 19.74 -0.50
CA SER A 92 18.48 20.87 -1.16
C SER A 92 17.64 22.16 -1.23
N ALA A 93 16.39 22.15 -0.76
CA ALA A 93 15.43 23.25 -0.97
C ALA A 93 14.74 23.74 0.33
N THR A 94 15.40 23.54 1.48
CA THR A 94 14.86 23.86 2.81
C THR A 94 14.51 25.34 2.98
N ASP A 95 15.34 26.26 2.48
CA ASP A 95 15.06 27.70 2.57
C ASP A 95 13.80 28.09 1.78
N ALA A 96 13.61 27.50 0.59
CA ALA A 96 12.43 27.72 -0.23
C ALA A 96 11.16 27.13 0.39
N PHE A 97 11.28 26.02 1.14
CA PHE A 97 10.18 25.44 1.91
C PHE A 97 9.73 26.40 3.02
N PHE A 98 10.66 26.93 3.82
CA PHE A 98 10.32 27.83 4.92
C PHE A 98 9.79 29.19 4.46
N ALA A 99 10.22 29.65 3.27
CA ALA A 99 9.74 30.87 2.62
C ALA A 99 8.35 30.74 1.95
N SER A 100 7.77 29.54 1.90
CA SER A 100 6.43 29.33 1.33
C SER A 100 5.32 29.91 2.22
N ASP A 101 4.35 30.58 1.59
CA ASP A 101 3.14 31.12 2.23
C ASP A 101 2.06 30.05 2.49
N ASN A 102 2.22 28.85 1.93
CA ASN A 102 1.27 27.76 2.15
C ASN A 102 1.41 27.16 3.55
N ARG A 103 0.38 26.45 4.03
CA ARG A 103 0.53 25.59 5.23
C ARG A 103 1.68 24.62 5.00
N LYS A 104 2.56 24.46 5.99
CA LYS A 104 3.80 23.69 5.89
C LYS A 104 3.72 22.40 6.71
N PHE A 105 4.07 21.29 6.08
CA PHE A 105 4.16 19.98 6.73
C PHE A 105 5.47 19.28 6.40
N VAL A 106 6.04 18.61 7.38
CA VAL A 106 7.14 17.65 7.21
C VAL A 106 6.55 16.26 7.11
N VAL A 107 6.81 15.58 6.00
CA VAL A 107 6.49 14.16 5.80
C VAL A 107 7.76 13.37 6.01
N GLU A 108 7.80 12.64 7.12
CA GLU A 108 8.95 11.86 7.53
C GLU A 108 8.68 10.39 7.25
N ILE A 109 9.38 9.81 6.27
CA ILE A 109 9.38 8.36 6.04
C ILE A 109 10.30 7.74 7.08
N LEU A 110 9.67 7.17 8.12
CA LEU A 110 10.37 6.59 9.25
C LEU A 110 11.03 5.27 8.89
N GLN A 111 10.35 4.42 8.11
CA GLN A 111 10.81 3.06 7.90
C GLN A 111 10.20 2.46 6.63
N ILE A 112 11.01 1.71 5.89
CA ILE A 112 10.60 0.99 4.68
C ILE A 112 11.07 -0.46 4.77
N TYR A 113 10.12 -1.39 4.78
CA TYR A 113 10.38 -2.83 4.84
C TYR A 113 9.96 -3.51 3.55
N VAL A 114 10.75 -4.46 3.12
CA VAL A 114 10.40 -5.44 2.09
C VAL A 114 10.47 -6.82 2.73
N GLU A 115 9.34 -7.52 2.78
CA GLU A 115 9.26 -8.88 3.29
C GLU A 115 8.88 -9.82 2.15
N GLU A 116 9.72 -10.83 1.87
CA GLU A 116 9.33 -11.96 1.04
C GLU A 116 8.88 -13.13 1.93
N SER A 117 7.69 -13.64 1.63
CA SER A 117 7.03 -14.71 2.37
C SER A 117 6.28 -15.64 1.43
N VAL A 118 5.67 -16.69 2.00
CA VAL A 118 4.73 -17.55 1.29
C VAL A 118 3.29 -17.19 1.64
N GLN A 119 2.42 -17.27 0.66
CA GLN A 119 0.98 -17.14 0.81
C GLN A 119 0.31 -18.46 0.40
N HIS A 120 -0.67 -18.91 1.18
CA HIS A 120 -1.50 -20.05 0.79
C HIS A 120 -2.34 -19.71 -0.43
N ALA A 121 -2.32 -20.61 -1.40
CA ALA A 121 -3.19 -20.58 -2.57
C ALA A 121 -3.86 -21.95 -2.65
N GLY A 122 -5.18 -21.96 -2.67
CA GLY A 122 -5.93 -23.20 -2.66
C GLY A 122 -7.34 -22.99 -3.18
N ASP A 123 -7.96 -24.09 -3.50
CA ASP A 123 -9.35 -24.16 -3.92
C ASP A 123 -9.96 -25.44 -3.35
N THR A 124 -11.27 -25.44 -3.13
CA THR A 124 -11.98 -26.58 -2.57
C THR A 124 -13.16 -26.89 -3.46
N LEU A 125 -13.16 -28.09 -4.05
CA LEU A 125 -14.33 -28.62 -4.71
C LEU A 125 -15.30 -29.14 -3.65
N PHE A 126 -16.54 -28.68 -3.70
CA PHE A 126 -17.62 -29.18 -2.85
C PHE A 126 -18.48 -30.15 -3.67
N LEU A 127 -18.42 -31.45 -3.36
CA LEU A 127 -19.26 -32.48 -3.98
C LEU A 127 -20.61 -32.54 -3.26
N THR A 128 -20.57 -32.48 -1.93
CA THR A 128 -21.73 -32.36 -1.04
C THR A 128 -21.40 -31.43 0.12
N GLU A 129 -22.33 -31.24 1.05
CA GLU A 129 -22.08 -30.46 2.28
C GLU A 129 -21.06 -31.11 3.24
N TYR A 130 -20.78 -32.42 3.08
CA TYR A 130 -19.83 -33.17 3.92
C TYR A 130 -18.63 -33.73 3.15
N GLU A 131 -18.62 -33.61 1.82
CA GLU A 131 -17.62 -34.19 0.95
C GLU A 131 -16.95 -33.10 0.10
N THR A 132 -15.66 -32.92 0.34
CA THR A 132 -14.85 -31.91 -0.35
C THR A 132 -13.52 -32.49 -0.83
N ILE A 133 -13.02 -31.94 -1.93
CA ILE A 133 -11.68 -32.23 -2.43
C ILE A 133 -10.89 -30.92 -2.38
N PRO A 134 -9.93 -30.79 -1.43
CA PRO A 134 -9.09 -29.61 -1.35
C PRO A 134 -7.91 -29.70 -2.33
N TYR A 135 -7.57 -28.56 -2.89
CA TYR A 135 -6.27 -28.28 -3.49
C TYR A 135 -5.60 -27.21 -2.65
N ASP A 136 -4.37 -27.49 -2.19
CA ASP A 136 -3.60 -26.57 -1.35
C ASP A 136 -2.16 -26.51 -1.85
N THR A 137 -1.70 -25.29 -2.07
CA THR A 137 -0.33 -24.96 -2.45
C THR A 137 0.09 -23.64 -1.80
N VAL A 138 1.33 -23.24 -2.02
CA VAL A 138 1.83 -21.93 -1.60
C VAL A 138 2.49 -21.21 -2.77
N ILE A 139 2.34 -19.90 -2.78
CA ILE A 139 2.88 -18.98 -3.78
C ILE A 139 3.73 -17.90 -3.11
N SER A 140 4.58 -17.23 -3.88
CA SER A 140 5.32 -16.06 -3.38
C SER A 140 4.42 -14.89 -3.12
N ARG A 141 4.80 -14.17 -2.08
CA ARG A 141 4.29 -12.87 -1.73
C ARG A 141 5.45 -11.98 -1.31
N VAL A 142 5.50 -10.78 -1.87
CA VAL A 142 6.41 -9.72 -1.45
C VAL A 142 5.57 -8.54 -0.95
N ASP A 143 5.74 -8.20 0.32
CA ASP A 143 5.08 -7.08 0.98
C ASP A 143 6.03 -5.89 1.12
N PHE A 144 5.58 -4.72 0.68
CA PHE A 144 6.23 -3.43 0.84
C PHE A 144 5.50 -2.63 1.91
N SER A 145 6.15 -2.44 3.05
CA SER A 145 5.56 -1.81 4.23
C SER A 145 6.24 -0.47 4.54
N PHE A 146 5.43 0.56 4.75
CA PHE A 146 5.87 1.93 4.95
C PHE A 146 5.30 2.48 6.26
N TRP A 147 6.17 3.06 7.08
CA TRP A 147 5.78 3.85 8.25
C TRP A 147 6.21 5.29 8.03
N LEU A 148 5.30 6.23 8.29
CA LEU A 148 5.58 7.66 8.15
C LEU A 148 4.80 8.51 9.15
N ARG A 149 5.27 9.74 9.32
CA ARG A 149 4.58 10.78 10.09
C ARG A 149 4.40 12.02 9.24
N ILE A 150 3.30 12.72 9.48
CA ILE A 150 3.00 14.00 8.85
C ILE A 150 2.88 15.03 9.97
N ASN A 151 3.90 15.87 10.11
CA ASN A 151 4.00 16.85 11.18
C ASN A 151 3.77 18.26 10.61
N PRO A 152 2.83 19.05 11.14
CA PRO A 152 2.78 20.47 10.80
C PRO A 152 4.00 21.20 11.36
N VAL A 153 4.47 22.23 10.66
CA VAL A 153 5.57 23.07 11.13
C VAL A 153 5.10 24.09 12.17
N ASP A 154 3.92 24.67 11.94
CA ASP A 154 3.43 25.83 12.70
C ASP A 154 2.36 25.49 13.77
N ASP A 155 2.01 24.20 13.93
CA ASP A 155 0.92 23.76 14.83
C ASP A 155 1.35 22.60 15.73
N THR A 156 1.78 22.91 16.96
CA THR A 156 2.22 21.90 17.92
C THR A 156 1.08 21.15 18.62
N LEU A 157 -0.17 21.54 18.38
CA LEU A 157 -1.35 20.92 19.00
C LEU A 157 -1.95 19.82 18.14
N LEU A 158 -1.65 19.80 16.83
CA LEU A 158 -2.09 18.72 15.95
C LEU A 158 -1.33 17.44 16.29
N ALA A 159 -2.05 16.40 16.71
CA ALA A 159 -1.48 15.08 16.87
C ALA A 159 -0.87 14.59 15.54
N ALA A 160 0.36 14.07 15.60
CA ALA A 160 1.06 13.48 14.47
C ALA A 160 1.05 11.95 14.58
N PRO A 161 -0.03 11.27 14.16
CA PRO A 161 -0.10 9.83 14.24
C PRO A 161 0.97 9.18 13.36
N THR A 162 1.43 8.01 13.77
CA THR A 162 2.24 7.17 12.88
C THR A 162 1.29 6.48 11.90
N LEU A 163 1.53 6.71 10.62
CA LEU A 163 0.73 6.18 9.52
C LEU A 163 1.43 4.96 8.94
N PHE A 164 0.66 3.91 8.66
CA PHE A 164 1.14 2.66 8.07
C PHE A 164 0.43 2.36 6.75
N ALA A 165 1.20 1.94 5.75
CA ALA A 165 0.67 1.37 4.50
C ALA A 165 1.46 0.13 4.13
N SER A 166 0.77 -0.87 3.57
CA SER A 166 1.40 -2.05 2.98
C SER A 166 0.82 -2.35 1.60
N PHE A 167 1.69 -2.73 0.67
CA PHE A 167 1.33 -3.15 -0.69
C PHE A 167 2.00 -4.48 -0.99
N ALA A 168 1.26 -5.39 -1.62
CA ALA A 168 1.76 -6.74 -1.89
C ALA A 168 1.68 -7.08 -3.37
N ILE A 169 2.66 -7.84 -3.83
CA ILE A 169 2.67 -8.53 -5.12
C ILE A 169 2.89 -10.02 -4.88
N THR A 170 2.25 -10.87 -5.68
CA THR A 170 2.32 -12.34 -5.53
C THR A 170 2.65 -12.99 -6.87
N ASP A 171 2.99 -14.28 -6.85
CA ASP A 171 2.96 -15.07 -8.09
C ASP A 171 1.55 -15.01 -8.71
N PHE A 172 1.49 -15.16 -10.02
CA PHE A 172 0.21 -15.42 -10.68
C PHE A 172 -0.19 -16.87 -10.45
N PHE A 173 -1.39 -17.07 -9.91
CA PHE A 173 -1.98 -18.39 -9.71
C PHE A 173 -3.47 -18.35 -9.99
N GLN A 174 -3.91 -19.14 -10.97
CA GLN A 174 -5.32 -19.30 -11.29
C GLN A 174 -5.58 -20.76 -11.62
N GLY A 175 -6.53 -21.39 -10.93
CA GLY A 175 -6.91 -22.76 -11.20
C GLY A 175 -8.41 -22.99 -11.13
N SER A 176 -8.81 -24.18 -11.57
CA SER A 176 -10.18 -24.62 -11.58
C SER A 176 -10.26 -26.15 -11.57
N TRP A 177 -11.29 -26.66 -10.93
CA TRP A 177 -11.67 -28.06 -11.00
C TRP A 177 -12.36 -28.39 -12.32
N SER A 178 -12.06 -29.55 -12.86
CA SER A 178 -12.75 -30.15 -14.00
C SER A 178 -13.00 -31.63 -13.72
N TYR A 179 -14.06 -32.17 -14.29
CA TYR A 179 -14.39 -33.59 -14.15
C TYR A 179 -13.99 -34.34 -15.43
N ASP A 180 -13.15 -35.36 -15.27
CA ASP A 180 -12.70 -36.25 -16.34
C ASP A 180 -13.62 -37.48 -16.39
N LEU A 181 -14.46 -37.53 -17.42
CA LEU A 181 -15.40 -38.62 -17.69
C LEU A 181 -14.70 -39.95 -18.01
N GLY A 182 -13.49 -39.93 -18.56
CA GLY A 182 -12.77 -41.15 -18.96
C GLY A 182 -12.24 -41.92 -17.76
N ASN A 183 -11.84 -41.20 -16.72
CA ASN A 183 -11.24 -41.74 -15.51
C ASN A 183 -12.15 -41.67 -14.27
N ASP A 184 -13.38 -41.16 -14.43
CA ASP A 184 -14.33 -40.90 -13.34
C ASP A 184 -13.66 -40.18 -12.15
N SER A 185 -13.00 -39.05 -12.44
CA SER A 185 -12.19 -38.34 -11.46
C SER A 185 -12.22 -36.83 -11.64
N TYR A 186 -11.98 -36.10 -10.54
CA TYR A 186 -11.79 -34.66 -10.56
C TYR A 186 -10.32 -34.29 -10.69
N VAL A 187 -10.02 -33.40 -11.63
CA VAL A 187 -8.66 -32.91 -11.89
C VAL A 187 -8.63 -31.40 -11.67
N TYR A 188 -7.70 -30.94 -10.84
CA TYR A 188 -7.42 -29.53 -10.68
C TYR A 188 -6.39 -29.08 -11.72
N SER A 189 -6.81 -28.19 -12.62
CA SER A 189 -5.93 -27.57 -13.60
C SER A 189 -5.60 -26.15 -13.17
N TYR A 190 -4.35 -25.74 -13.29
CA TYR A 190 -3.93 -24.39 -12.93
C TYR A 190 -2.89 -23.81 -13.89
N SER A 191 -2.92 -22.49 -14.01
CA SER A 191 -1.88 -21.68 -14.61
C SER A 191 -1.08 -20.99 -13.50
N TYR A 192 0.23 -21.12 -13.58
CA TYR A 192 1.17 -20.54 -12.63
C TYR A 192 2.25 -19.78 -13.38
N ALA A 193 2.49 -18.53 -12.99
CA ALA A 193 3.67 -17.78 -13.42
C ALA A 193 4.38 -17.23 -12.18
N PRO A 194 5.65 -17.60 -11.95
CA PRO A 194 6.40 -17.12 -10.81
C PRO A 194 6.65 -15.62 -10.95
N LEU A 195 6.62 -14.92 -9.83
CA LEU A 195 7.11 -13.57 -9.71
C LEU A 195 8.59 -13.53 -10.09
N GLU A 196 8.97 -12.58 -10.92
CA GLU A 196 10.34 -12.31 -11.30
C GLU A 196 10.83 -10.99 -10.69
N MET A 197 12.14 -10.78 -10.71
CA MET A 197 12.73 -9.54 -10.22
C MET A 197 12.24 -8.32 -11.02
N CYS A 198 12.00 -8.47 -12.33
CA CYS A 198 11.45 -7.41 -13.15
C CYS A 198 10.07 -6.96 -12.65
N ASP A 199 9.20 -7.91 -12.27
CA ASP A 199 7.88 -7.60 -11.70
C ASP A 199 8.01 -6.79 -10.41
N VAL A 200 8.95 -7.17 -9.54
CA VAL A 200 9.24 -6.44 -8.30
C VAL A 200 9.68 -5.01 -8.63
N MET A 201 10.60 -4.83 -9.58
CA MET A 201 11.09 -3.51 -10.00
C MET A 201 10.00 -2.65 -10.64
N GLU A 202 9.05 -3.24 -11.37
CA GLU A 202 7.88 -2.56 -11.92
C GLU A 202 6.84 -2.20 -10.82
N PHE A 203 6.80 -2.98 -9.74
CA PHE A 203 5.93 -2.74 -8.60
C PHE A 203 6.40 -1.58 -7.72
N ILE A 204 7.71 -1.31 -7.64
CA ILE A 204 8.27 -0.19 -6.84
C ILE A 204 7.64 1.17 -7.21
N PRO A 205 7.58 1.58 -8.49
CA PRO A 205 6.89 2.81 -8.88
C PRO A 205 5.40 2.82 -8.52
N PHE A 206 4.73 1.66 -8.52
CA PHE A 206 3.34 1.57 -8.09
C PHE A 206 3.20 1.90 -6.60
N CYS A 207 4.06 1.35 -5.75
CA CYS A 207 4.11 1.66 -4.31
C CYS A 207 4.30 3.16 -4.06
N GLY A 208 5.27 3.80 -4.74
CA GLY A 208 5.51 5.24 -4.58
C GLY A 208 4.31 6.09 -4.99
N ARG A 209 3.67 5.78 -6.13
CA ARG A 209 2.43 6.47 -6.54
C ARG A 209 1.27 6.22 -5.56
N LYS A 210 1.11 5.01 -5.05
CA LYS A 210 0.06 4.71 -4.07
C LYS A 210 0.28 5.45 -2.75
N LEU A 211 1.51 5.52 -2.26
CA LEU A 211 1.84 6.27 -1.06
C LEU A 211 1.58 7.78 -1.24
N GLY A 212 1.97 8.35 -2.38
CA GLY A 212 1.68 9.74 -2.70
C GLY A 212 0.18 10.03 -2.82
N GLN A 213 -0.61 9.06 -3.29
CA GLN A 213 -2.06 9.14 -3.28
C GLN A 213 -2.64 9.11 -1.86
N TYR A 214 -2.14 8.23 -0.98
CA TYR A 214 -2.62 8.18 0.40
C TYR A 214 -2.31 9.47 1.18
N ILE A 215 -1.17 10.14 0.91
CA ILE A 215 -0.88 11.46 1.49
C ILE A 215 -1.88 12.51 1.00
N TYR A 216 -2.23 12.51 -0.28
CA TYR A 216 -3.29 13.39 -0.79
C TYR A 216 -4.62 13.15 -0.09
N ASP A 217 -5.01 11.87 0.03
CA ASP A 217 -6.24 11.49 0.71
C ASP A 217 -6.20 11.87 2.21
N TYR A 218 -5.04 11.79 2.86
CA TYR A 218 -4.86 12.25 4.24
C TYR A 218 -5.20 13.74 4.38
N PHE A 219 -4.62 14.60 3.54
CA PHE A 219 -4.91 16.04 3.58
C PHE A 219 -6.36 16.36 3.21
N MET A 220 -6.96 15.59 2.28
CA MET A 220 -8.37 15.73 1.95
C MET A 220 -9.26 15.40 3.15
N ASN A 221 -8.97 14.33 3.90
CA ASN A 221 -9.78 13.94 5.05
C ASN A 221 -9.55 14.85 6.26
N MET A 222 -8.33 15.37 6.44
CA MET A 222 -8.07 16.43 7.41
C MET A 222 -8.92 17.66 7.11
N TRP A 223 -9.01 18.07 5.83
CA TRP A 223 -9.88 19.16 5.41
C TRP A 223 -11.36 18.88 5.68
N VAL A 224 -11.82 17.66 5.39
CA VAL A 224 -13.21 17.26 5.69
C VAL A 224 -13.50 17.42 7.17
N TYR A 225 -12.61 16.92 8.05
CA TYR A 225 -12.73 17.05 9.50
C TYR A 225 -12.76 18.52 9.96
N GLU A 226 -11.85 19.35 9.47
CA GLU A 226 -11.77 20.79 9.80
C GLU A 226 -13.07 21.54 9.42
N HIS A 227 -13.76 21.12 8.35
CA HIS A 227 -14.95 21.81 7.83
C HIS A 227 -16.29 21.20 8.27
N SER A 228 -16.35 19.90 8.56
CA SER A 228 -17.55 19.26 9.10
C SER A 228 -17.79 19.61 10.56
N ARG A 229 -16.72 19.92 11.32
CA ARG A 229 -16.74 20.11 12.78
C ARG A 229 -17.29 18.89 13.54
N THR A 230 -17.30 17.73 12.90
CA THR A 230 -17.70 16.43 13.44
C THR A 230 -16.76 15.37 12.88
N THR A 231 -16.54 14.29 13.63
CA THR A 231 -15.78 13.13 13.13
C THR A 231 -16.45 12.56 11.89
N PRO A 232 -15.77 12.51 10.72
CA PRO A 232 -16.35 11.97 9.50
C PRO A 232 -16.73 10.51 9.66
N GLU A 233 -17.90 10.14 9.13
CA GLU A 233 -18.35 8.74 9.10
C GLU A 233 -17.49 7.90 8.15
N ASN A 234 -17.01 8.52 7.08
CA ASN A 234 -16.22 7.87 6.05
C ASN A 234 -14.87 8.55 5.85
N TYR A 235 -13.88 7.73 5.49
CA TYR A 235 -12.62 8.21 4.93
C TYR A 235 -12.71 8.19 3.41
N TYR A 236 -12.36 9.31 2.78
CA TYR A 236 -12.51 9.52 1.35
C TYR A 236 -11.19 9.34 0.59
N THR A 237 -11.27 8.91 -0.66
CA THR A 237 -10.16 8.92 -1.62
C THR A 237 -10.60 9.67 -2.88
N GLY A 238 -9.67 10.40 -3.51
CA GLY A 238 -9.96 11.22 -4.69
C GLY A 238 -8.85 11.28 -5.73
N ASN A 239 -9.22 11.33 -7.01
CA ASN A 239 -8.27 11.30 -8.13
C ASN A 239 -8.36 12.53 -9.06
N GLY A 240 -8.61 13.73 -8.50
CA GLY A 240 -8.77 14.95 -9.29
C GLY A 240 -10.13 15.11 -9.99
N ARG A 241 -10.87 14.01 -10.21
CA ARG A 241 -12.19 14.03 -10.89
C ARG A 241 -13.30 13.40 -10.09
N THR A 242 -12.97 12.39 -9.28
CA THR A 242 -13.95 11.63 -8.51
C THR A 242 -13.55 11.58 -7.04
N VAL A 243 -14.56 11.46 -6.18
CA VAL A 243 -14.41 11.25 -4.74
C VAL A 243 -15.33 10.09 -4.36
N LYS A 244 -14.79 9.14 -3.60
CA LYS A 244 -15.50 7.98 -3.07
C LYS A 244 -14.98 7.61 -1.69
N ALA A 245 -15.70 6.75 -0.97
CA ALA A 245 -15.17 6.15 0.25
C ALA A 245 -13.96 5.26 -0.10
N ALA A 246 -12.92 5.32 0.73
CA ALA A 246 -11.65 4.62 0.51
C ALA A 246 -11.71 3.14 0.89
N GLY A 247 -12.58 2.75 1.83
CA GLY A 247 -12.60 1.38 2.36
C GLY A 247 -11.25 1.03 3.01
N SER A 248 -10.59 -0.01 2.50
CA SER A 248 -9.25 -0.45 2.93
C SER A 248 -8.10 0.22 2.16
N ASP A 249 -8.36 0.95 1.08
CA ASP A 249 -7.34 1.64 0.26
C ASP A 249 -6.96 2.98 0.91
N ARG A 250 -6.41 2.94 2.13
CA ARG A 250 -6.00 4.11 2.94
C ARG A 250 -4.89 3.75 3.92
N PHE A 251 -4.30 4.77 4.55
CA PHE A 251 -3.42 4.57 5.70
C PHE A 251 -4.15 3.91 6.88
N VAL A 252 -3.43 3.04 7.58
CA VAL A 252 -3.77 2.58 8.92
C VAL A 252 -3.16 3.56 9.92
N PHE A 253 -3.98 4.09 10.83
CA PHE A 253 -3.54 4.99 11.88
C PHE A 253 -3.09 4.15 13.08
N MET A 254 -1.80 4.18 13.38
CA MET A 254 -1.24 3.45 14.52
C MET A 254 -1.47 4.25 15.80
N SER A 255 -2.08 3.64 16.81
CA SER A 255 -2.13 4.22 18.15
C SER A 255 -0.72 4.25 18.74
N GLY A 256 -0.28 5.42 19.19
CA GLY A 256 0.88 5.48 20.09
C GLY A 256 0.51 4.81 21.40
N ASN A 257 1.31 3.83 21.84
CA ASN A 257 1.28 3.37 23.22
C ASN A 257 1.85 4.45 24.15
#